data_AF-A0AAE4MEW4-F1
#
_entry.id   AF-A0AAE4MEW4-F1
#
_cell.length_a   1.000
_cell.length_b   1.000
_cell.length_c   1.000
_cell.angle_alpha   90.00
_cell.angle_beta   90.00
_cell.angle_gamma   90.00
#
_symmetry.space_group_name_H-M   'P 1'
#
loop_
_entity.id
_entity.type
_entity.pdbx_description
1 polymer ?
#
loop_
_entity_poly.entity_id
_entity_poly.type
_entity_poly.pdbx_seq_one_letter_code
_entity_poly.pdbx_strand_id
1 'polypeptide(L)'
;MEDVLAAELREEIRSLRAELRRYITANSDNTAALEAFRKNSAEILIKVELEHAKKILEAQAENCPAKDKCLPQFSRTYETLLKSLKTGSISAEEMTKIRHEYENVQKLCSSENCTGCLTEADRLFAAQTKLLKSAGVYAGDSVAEQIQELSDDAVVAWIGEPLANVVRVKILKSLASEPKAFVDLSKLTGLRGGNLLFHLEKLTASGMILQKGERKDYAITSRGRELLHAAATLIEKIG
;
A
#
# COMPACT_ATOMS: atom_id res chain seq x y z
N MET A 1 -12.10 14.68 34.03
CA MET A 1 -10.93 13.95 34.59
C MET A 1 -10.22 13.16 33.48
N GLU A 2 -10.93 12.36 32.69
CA GLU A 2 -10.34 11.68 31.49
C GLU A 2 -9.75 12.63 30.43
N ASP A 3 -10.40 13.76 30.14
CA ASP A 3 -9.89 14.72 29.15
C ASP A 3 -8.60 15.44 29.58
N VAL A 4 -8.40 15.60 30.90
CA VAL A 4 -7.20 16.23 31.46
C VAL A 4 -6.03 15.24 31.36
N LEU A 5 -6.27 13.98 31.71
CA LEU A 5 -5.27 12.90 31.57
C LEU A 5 -4.89 12.67 30.11
N ALA A 6 -5.84 12.75 29.18
CA ALA A 6 -5.58 12.65 27.74
C ALA A 6 -4.78 13.84 27.20
N ALA A 7 -4.99 15.04 27.74
CA ALA A 7 -4.20 16.23 27.39
C ALA A 7 -2.77 16.15 27.93
N GLU A 8 -2.60 15.72 29.18
CA GLU A 8 -1.30 15.49 29.81
C GLU A 8 -0.50 14.41 29.06
N LEU A 9 -1.14 13.29 28.70
CA LEU A 9 -0.51 12.23 27.92
C LEU A 9 -0.08 12.71 26.52
N ARG A 10 -0.88 13.57 25.87
CA ARG A 10 -0.52 14.17 24.56
C ARG A 10 0.63 15.17 24.67
N GLU A 11 0.76 15.84 25.81
CA GLU A 11 1.87 16.76 26.07
C GLU A 11 3.15 15.97 26.35
N GLU A 12 3.08 14.93 27.16
CA GLU A 12 4.17 13.96 27.37
C GLU A 12 4.67 13.35 26.05
N ILE A 13 3.74 12.86 25.20
CA ILE A 13 4.10 12.34 23.86
C ILE A 13 4.76 13.41 22.99
N ARG A 14 4.33 14.68 23.08
CA ARG A 14 4.95 15.78 22.33
C ARG A 14 6.33 16.12 22.86
N SER A 15 6.52 16.12 24.18
CA SER A 15 7.79 16.34 24.85
C SER A 15 8.80 15.25 24.49
N LEU A 16 8.42 13.98 24.63
CA LEU A 16 9.24 12.82 24.24
C LEU A 16 9.65 12.87 22.76
N ARG A 17 8.74 13.26 21.87
CA ARG A 17 9.07 13.44 20.44
C ARG A 17 10.04 14.59 20.21
N ALA A 18 9.97 15.66 20.99
CA ALA A 18 10.88 16.80 20.88
C ALA A 18 12.29 16.43 21.40
N GLU A 19 12.37 15.71 22.51
CA GLU A 19 13.64 15.21 23.06
C GLU A 19 14.29 14.18 22.14
N LEU A 20 13.51 13.21 21.63
CA LEU A 20 13.99 12.23 20.66
C LEU A 20 14.55 12.92 19.41
N ARG A 21 13.87 13.96 18.90
CA ARG A 21 14.38 14.75 17.77
C ARG A 21 15.68 15.45 18.11
N ARG A 22 15.80 16.11 19.26
CA ARG A 22 17.06 16.76 19.68
C ARG A 22 18.20 15.77 19.83
N TYR A 23 17.94 14.59 20.38
CA TYR A 23 18.91 13.50 20.52
C TYR A 23 19.35 12.95 19.15
N ILE A 24 18.40 12.80 18.21
CA ILE A 24 18.67 12.38 16.83
C ILE A 24 19.59 13.38 16.12
N THR A 25 19.35 14.68 16.29
CA THR A 25 20.12 15.74 15.63
C THR A 25 21.52 15.95 16.22
N ALA A 26 21.74 15.61 17.50
CA ALA A 26 23.00 15.87 18.20
C ALA A 26 24.08 14.80 18.00
N ASN A 27 23.73 13.58 17.60
CA ASN A 27 24.65 12.46 17.43
C ASN A 27 24.55 11.90 16.00
N SER A 28 25.50 12.25 15.14
CA SER A 28 25.54 11.81 13.74
C SER A 28 25.84 10.31 13.54
N ASP A 29 26.10 9.55 14.60
CA ASP A 29 26.25 8.09 14.61
C ASP A 29 25.26 7.41 15.58
N ASN A 30 23.97 7.72 15.42
CA ASN A 30 22.88 7.07 16.15
C ASN A 30 22.55 5.65 15.63
N THR A 31 23.33 5.11 14.69
CA THR A 31 23.15 3.76 14.14
C THR A 31 23.14 2.72 15.26
N ALA A 32 24.12 2.73 16.16
CA ALA A 32 24.20 1.78 17.26
C ALA A 32 23.04 1.87 18.27
N ALA A 33 22.58 3.10 18.58
CA ALA A 33 21.45 3.30 19.50
C ALA A 33 20.11 2.87 18.88
N LEU A 34 19.91 3.19 17.59
CA LEU A 34 18.75 2.72 16.82
C LEU A 34 18.79 1.21 16.61
N GLU A 35 19.97 0.64 16.41
CA GLU A 35 20.19 -0.80 16.29
C GLU A 35 19.84 -1.53 17.59
N ALA A 36 20.31 -1.00 18.73
CA ALA A 36 20.00 -1.51 20.06
C ALA A 36 18.50 -1.38 20.37
N PHE A 37 17.89 -0.21 20.08
CA PHE A 37 16.45 -0.02 20.25
C PHE A 37 15.63 -1.00 19.40
N ARG A 38 15.99 -1.16 18.12
CA ARG A 38 15.36 -2.13 17.22
C ARG A 38 15.50 -3.54 17.77
N LYS A 39 16.70 -3.96 18.17
CA LYS A 39 16.96 -5.30 18.70
C LYS A 39 16.16 -5.57 19.98
N ASN A 40 16.11 -4.59 20.89
CA ASN A 40 15.36 -4.69 22.15
C ASN A 40 13.84 -4.68 21.93
N SER A 41 13.37 -4.01 20.87
CA SER A 41 11.94 -3.92 20.55
C SER A 41 11.47 -5.01 19.58
N ALA A 42 12.39 -5.71 18.91
CA ALA A 42 12.10 -6.62 17.81
C ALA A 42 11.16 -7.75 18.24
N GLU A 43 11.35 -8.33 19.43
CA GLU A 43 10.51 -9.43 19.90
C GLU A 43 9.06 -8.99 20.12
N ILE A 44 8.88 -7.81 20.71
CA ILE A 44 7.57 -7.22 20.93
C ILE A 44 6.91 -6.91 19.58
N LEU A 45 7.65 -6.28 18.67
CA LEU A 45 7.16 -5.89 17.35
C LEU A 45 6.76 -7.12 16.52
N ILE A 46 7.59 -8.16 16.48
CA ILE A 46 7.28 -9.43 15.81
C ILE A 46 5.98 -10.01 16.37
N LYS A 47 5.83 -10.07 17.70
CA LYS A 47 4.64 -10.63 18.34
C LYS A 47 3.38 -9.83 17.99
N VAL A 48 3.45 -8.50 18.05
CA VAL A 48 2.33 -7.62 17.73
C VAL A 48 1.91 -7.77 16.26
N GLU A 49 2.87 -7.74 15.33
CA GLU A 49 2.59 -7.85 13.90
C GLU A 49 2.04 -9.23 13.52
N LEU A 50 2.55 -10.31 14.13
CA LEU A 50 2.01 -11.65 13.90
C LEU A 50 0.59 -11.81 14.44
N GLU A 51 0.31 -11.30 15.64
CA GLU A 51 -1.03 -11.35 16.22
C GLU A 51 -2.03 -10.50 15.40
N HIS A 52 -1.58 -9.35 14.90
CA HIS A 52 -2.38 -8.49 14.02
C HIS A 52 -2.71 -9.19 12.68
N ALA A 53 -1.69 -9.75 12.02
CA ALA A 53 -1.86 -10.50 10.78
C ALA A 53 -2.80 -11.70 10.96
N LYS A 54 -2.63 -12.45 12.07
CA LYS A 54 -3.47 -13.59 12.41
C LYS A 54 -4.93 -13.19 12.55
N LYS A 55 -5.24 -12.17 13.36
CA LYS A 55 -6.62 -11.70 13.57
C LYS A 55 -7.32 -11.29 12.28
N ILE A 56 -6.59 -10.58 11.41
CA ILE A 56 -7.10 -10.14 10.11
C ILE A 56 -7.46 -11.34 9.23
N LEU A 57 -6.54 -12.30 9.10
CA LEU A 57 -6.78 -13.47 8.25
C LEU A 57 -7.85 -14.40 8.84
N GLU A 58 -7.92 -14.55 10.17
CA GLU A 58 -8.96 -15.33 10.85
C GLU A 58 -10.35 -14.73 10.59
N ALA A 59 -10.50 -13.41 10.66
CA ALA A 59 -11.76 -12.73 10.35
C ALA A 59 -12.17 -12.97 8.89
N GLN A 60 -11.20 -12.92 7.96
CA GLN A 60 -11.48 -13.16 6.54
C GLN A 60 -11.78 -14.64 6.23
N ALA A 61 -11.31 -15.56 7.07
CA ALA A 61 -11.42 -17.01 6.92
C ALA A 61 -12.44 -17.67 7.87
N GLU A 62 -13.32 -16.89 8.51
CA GLU A 62 -14.24 -17.34 9.58
C GLU A 62 -14.98 -18.64 9.23
N ASN A 63 -15.49 -18.73 8.00
CA ASN A 63 -16.24 -19.88 7.46
C ASN A 63 -15.46 -20.67 6.39
N CYS A 64 -14.13 -20.54 6.33
CA CYS A 64 -13.32 -21.22 5.32
C CYS A 64 -12.96 -22.65 5.76
N PRO A 65 -13.31 -23.69 4.97
CA PRO A 65 -12.99 -25.09 5.31
C PRO A 65 -11.49 -25.39 5.24
N ALA A 66 -10.72 -24.56 4.53
CA ALA A 66 -9.27 -24.69 4.38
C ALA A 66 -8.48 -23.80 5.36
N LYS A 67 -9.14 -23.13 6.32
CA LYS A 67 -8.47 -22.19 7.23
C LYS A 67 -7.30 -22.81 8.01
N ASP A 68 -7.47 -24.05 8.48
CA ASP A 68 -6.46 -24.77 9.25
C ASP A 68 -5.26 -25.20 8.39
N LYS A 69 -5.43 -25.23 7.07
CA LYS A 69 -4.35 -25.43 6.11
C LYS A 69 -3.64 -24.11 5.79
N CYS A 70 -4.40 -23.04 5.52
CA CYS A 70 -3.85 -21.80 4.96
C CYS A 70 -3.30 -20.83 6.01
N LEU A 71 -3.99 -20.64 7.14
CA LEU A 71 -3.54 -19.70 8.18
C LEU A 71 -2.13 -20.03 8.70
N PRO A 72 -1.76 -21.30 8.98
CA PRO A 72 -0.41 -21.60 9.46
C PRO A 72 0.67 -21.32 8.41
N GLN A 73 0.37 -21.50 7.12
CA GLN A 73 1.35 -21.29 6.04
C GLN A 73 1.67 -19.80 5.86
N PHE A 74 0.63 -18.95 5.86
CA PHE A 74 0.83 -17.50 5.85
C PHE A 74 1.53 -17.02 7.12
N SER A 75 1.10 -17.50 8.29
CA SER A 75 1.72 -17.14 9.58
C SER A 75 3.21 -17.47 9.62
N ARG A 76 3.60 -18.66 9.12
CA ARG A 76 5.02 -19.07 9.03
C ARG A 76 5.82 -18.18 8.09
N THR A 77 5.23 -17.77 6.98
CA THR A 77 5.89 -16.87 6.01
C THR A 77 6.13 -15.49 6.62
N TYR A 78 5.12 -14.93 7.30
CA TYR A 78 5.26 -13.66 8.03
C TYR A 78 6.26 -13.74 9.17
N GLU A 79 6.27 -14.84 9.92
CA GLU A 79 7.24 -15.05 11.00
C GLU A 79 8.66 -15.09 10.45
N THR A 80 8.86 -15.76 9.32
CA THR A 80 10.16 -15.83 8.64
C THR A 80 10.62 -14.45 8.19
N LEU A 81 9.74 -13.66 7.58
CA LEU A 81 10.02 -12.28 7.17
C LEU A 81 10.40 -11.40 8.38
N LEU A 82 9.55 -11.39 9.42
CA LEU A 82 9.69 -10.51 10.57
C LEU A 82 10.86 -10.88 11.50
N LYS A 83 11.33 -12.14 11.48
CA LYS A 83 12.55 -12.56 12.22
C LYS A 83 13.78 -11.74 11.83
N SER A 84 13.81 -11.19 10.62
CA SER A 84 14.89 -10.29 10.15
C SER A 84 14.99 -9.00 10.98
N LEU A 85 13.94 -8.60 11.73
CA LEU A 85 14.02 -7.50 12.70
C LEU A 85 15.04 -7.78 13.81
N LYS A 86 15.27 -9.06 14.15
CA LYS A 86 16.26 -9.46 15.17
C LYS A 86 17.69 -9.38 14.65
N THR A 87 17.92 -9.82 13.41
CA THR A 87 19.23 -9.81 12.76
C THR A 87 19.61 -8.43 12.27
N GLY A 88 18.61 -7.60 11.95
CA GLY A 88 18.81 -6.22 11.58
C GLY A 88 19.16 -5.96 10.13
N SER A 89 19.29 -7.02 9.35
CA SER A 89 19.49 -6.99 7.92
C SER A 89 18.83 -8.22 7.28
N ILE A 90 18.38 -8.05 6.05
CA ILE A 90 17.99 -9.12 5.15
C ILE A 90 18.58 -8.83 3.77
N SER A 91 19.24 -9.81 3.16
CA SER A 91 19.78 -9.70 1.81
C SER A 91 18.67 -9.70 0.75
N ALA A 92 18.99 -9.21 -0.45
CA ALA A 92 18.07 -9.31 -1.58
C ALA A 92 17.76 -10.78 -1.91
N GLU A 93 18.76 -11.67 -1.89
CA GLU A 93 18.52 -13.09 -2.18
C GLU A 93 17.61 -13.77 -1.14
N GLU A 94 17.76 -13.45 0.15
CA GLU A 94 16.85 -13.94 1.19
C GLU A 94 15.44 -13.41 1.01
N MET A 95 15.30 -12.11 0.69
CA MET A 95 13.99 -11.52 0.41
C MET A 95 13.31 -12.17 -0.81
N THR A 96 14.04 -12.43 -1.89
CA THR A 96 13.54 -13.13 -3.08
C THR A 96 13.07 -14.54 -2.72
N LYS A 97 13.81 -15.27 -1.88
CA LYS A 97 13.38 -16.60 -1.41
C LYS A 97 12.08 -16.53 -0.62
N ILE A 98 11.95 -15.57 0.30
CA ILE A 98 10.73 -15.39 1.09
C ILE A 98 9.54 -15.02 0.20
N ARG A 99 9.74 -14.16 -0.81
CA ARG A 99 8.71 -13.84 -1.81
C ARG A 99 8.28 -15.07 -2.59
N HIS A 100 9.24 -15.89 -3.03
CA HIS A 100 8.92 -17.13 -3.74
C HIS A 100 8.17 -18.14 -2.86
N GLU A 101 8.56 -18.29 -1.59
CA GLU A 101 7.82 -19.09 -0.61
C GLU A 101 6.39 -18.58 -0.42
N TYR A 102 6.22 -17.26 -0.32
CA TYR A 102 4.93 -16.61 -0.22
C TYR A 102 4.03 -16.91 -1.42
N GLU A 103 4.55 -16.76 -2.65
CA GLU A 103 3.83 -17.09 -3.89
C GLU A 103 3.41 -18.57 -3.94
N ASN A 104 4.26 -19.47 -3.45
CA ASN A 104 3.95 -20.90 -3.38
C ASN A 104 2.81 -21.18 -2.37
N VAL A 105 2.79 -20.48 -1.24
CA VAL A 105 1.66 -20.54 -0.29
C VAL A 105 0.39 -20.00 -0.94
N GLN A 106 0.46 -18.89 -1.68
CA GLN A 106 -0.70 -18.37 -2.42
C GLN A 106 -1.25 -19.40 -3.40
N LYS A 107 -0.39 -20.04 -4.22
CA LYS A 107 -0.81 -21.10 -5.16
C LYS A 107 -1.44 -22.29 -4.43
N LEU A 108 -0.87 -22.72 -3.30
CA LEU A 108 -1.39 -23.82 -2.48
C LEU A 108 -2.76 -23.53 -1.86
N CYS A 109 -3.04 -22.26 -1.62
CA CYS A 109 -4.27 -21.73 -1.02
C CYS A 109 -5.23 -21.10 -2.03
N SER A 110 -4.93 -21.19 -3.33
CA SER A 110 -5.77 -20.62 -4.38
C SER A 110 -6.90 -21.59 -4.77
N SER A 111 -8.13 -21.18 -4.53
CA SER A 111 -9.36 -21.77 -5.06
C SER A 111 -10.38 -20.66 -5.37
N GLU A 112 -11.50 -20.98 -6.01
CA GLU A 112 -12.48 -19.98 -6.50
C GLU A 112 -12.99 -18.99 -5.43
N ASN A 113 -12.99 -19.37 -4.14
CA ASN A 113 -13.50 -18.55 -3.04
C ASN A 113 -12.43 -17.87 -2.17
N CYS A 114 -11.16 -17.87 -2.60
CA CYS A 114 -10.04 -17.40 -1.77
C CYS A 114 -9.67 -15.92 -1.97
N THR A 115 -10.27 -15.22 -2.92
CA THR A 115 -9.88 -13.86 -3.33
C THR A 115 -9.75 -12.87 -2.18
N GLY A 116 -10.68 -12.88 -1.22
CA GLY A 116 -10.62 -12.00 -0.04
C GLY A 116 -9.44 -12.31 0.89
N CYS A 117 -9.21 -13.59 1.18
CA CYS A 117 -8.07 -14.02 2.01
C CYS A 117 -6.73 -13.70 1.34
N LEU A 118 -6.61 -13.93 0.03
CA LEU A 118 -5.39 -13.67 -0.72
C LEU A 118 -5.11 -12.17 -0.83
N THR A 119 -6.12 -11.36 -1.11
CA THR A 119 -5.99 -9.89 -1.16
C THR A 119 -5.48 -9.34 0.18
N GLU A 120 -6.03 -9.84 1.28
CA GLU A 120 -5.63 -9.38 2.60
C GLU A 120 -4.26 -9.92 3.01
N ALA A 121 -3.92 -11.14 2.61
CA ALA A 121 -2.58 -11.68 2.75
C ALA A 121 -1.55 -10.83 1.98
N ASP A 122 -1.86 -10.40 0.75
CA ASP A 122 -0.98 -9.55 -0.05
C ASP A 122 -0.75 -8.21 0.63
N ARG A 123 -1.84 -7.62 1.14
CA ARG A 123 -1.80 -6.36 1.89
C ARG A 123 -0.91 -6.47 3.14
N LEU A 124 -1.03 -7.56 3.89
CA LEU A 124 -0.22 -7.83 5.08
C LEU A 124 1.26 -8.04 4.73
N PHE A 125 1.56 -8.84 3.71
CA PHE A 125 2.94 -9.08 3.26
C PHE A 125 3.62 -7.78 2.81
N ALA A 126 2.91 -6.95 2.03
CA ALA A 126 3.39 -5.64 1.61
C ALA A 126 3.61 -4.69 2.80
N ALA A 127 2.70 -4.69 3.78
CA ALA A 127 2.83 -3.87 4.99
C ALA A 127 4.05 -4.27 5.83
N GLN A 128 4.29 -5.57 6.03
CA GLN A 128 5.44 -6.08 6.76
C GLN A 128 6.76 -5.82 6.02
N THR A 129 6.76 -5.96 4.68
CA THR A 129 7.92 -5.58 3.86
C THR A 129 8.25 -4.10 4.01
N LYS A 130 7.22 -3.24 4.03
CA LYS A 130 7.37 -1.80 4.25
C LYS A 130 7.88 -1.48 5.67
N LEU A 131 7.47 -2.25 6.68
CA LEU A 131 8.01 -2.16 8.03
C LEU A 131 9.52 -2.45 8.04
N LEU A 132 9.97 -3.54 7.41
CA LEU A 132 11.40 -3.85 7.32
C LEU A 132 12.20 -2.76 6.61
N LYS A 133 11.65 -2.17 5.54
CA LYS A 133 12.26 -1.01 4.86
C LYS A 133 12.38 0.19 5.79
N SER A 134 11.31 0.51 6.51
CA SER A 134 11.26 1.65 7.43
C SER A 134 12.16 1.46 8.66
N ALA A 135 12.37 0.21 9.08
CA ALA A 135 13.28 -0.17 10.17
C ALA A 135 14.76 -0.25 9.73
N GLY A 136 15.07 0.04 8.46
CA GLY A 136 16.42 -0.06 7.91
C GLY A 136 16.96 -1.49 7.83
N VAL A 137 16.08 -2.50 7.94
CA VAL A 137 16.43 -3.92 7.86
C VAL A 137 16.51 -4.38 6.42
N TYR A 138 15.63 -3.86 5.57
CA TYR A 138 15.62 -4.14 4.14
C TYR A 138 15.90 -2.87 3.34
N ALA A 139 16.98 -2.83 2.57
CA ALA A 139 17.30 -1.67 1.73
C ALA A 139 16.32 -1.50 0.55
N GLY A 140 15.46 -2.50 0.30
CA GLY A 140 14.65 -2.60 -0.91
C GLY A 140 15.35 -3.38 -2.00
N ASP A 141 14.58 -3.81 -3.00
CA ASP A 141 15.17 -4.37 -4.22
C ASP A 141 16.00 -3.25 -4.87
N SER A 142 17.13 -3.58 -5.49
CA SER A 142 17.91 -2.59 -6.24
C SER A 142 17.01 -1.89 -7.26
N VAL A 143 17.34 -0.67 -7.68
CA VAL A 143 16.54 0.03 -8.71
C VAL A 143 16.39 -0.84 -9.97
N ALA A 144 17.42 -1.63 -10.31
CA ALA A 144 17.38 -2.58 -11.40
C ALA A 144 16.34 -3.71 -11.18
N GLU A 145 16.29 -4.29 -9.99
CA GLU A 145 15.31 -5.32 -9.63
C GLU A 145 13.89 -4.76 -9.56
N GLN A 146 13.69 -3.55 -9.00
CA GLN A 146 12.37 -2.91 -9.00
C GLN A 146 11.87 -2.64 -10.42
N ILE A 147 12.76 -2.29 -11.35
CA ILE A 147 12.41 -2.12 -12.77
C ILE A 147 12.07 -3.47 -13.40
N GLN A 148 12.79 -4.55 -13.07
CA GLN A 148 12.51 -5.89 -13.59
C GLN A 148 11.22 -6.51 -13.01
N GLU A 149 10.86 -6.17 -11.78
CA GLU A 149 9.63 -6.63 -11.11
C GLU A 149 8.39 -5.81 -11.51
N LEU A 150 8.52 -4.77 -12.35
CA LEU A 150 7.37 -4.04 -12.86
C LEU A 150 6.49 -4.99 -13.69
N SER A 151 5.24 -5.14 -13.28
CA SER A 151 4.24 -5.82 -14.10
C SER A 151 3.90 -4.93 -15.31
N ASP A 152 4.29 -5.35 -16.50
CA ASP A 152 3.96 -4.68 -17.76
C ASP A 152 2.44 -4.46 -17.89
N ASP A 153 1.65 -5.48 -17.59
CA ASP A 153 0.19 -5.41 -17.61
C ASP A 153 -0.35 -4.38 -16.62
N ALA A 154 0.20 -4.32 -15.39
CA ALA A 154 -0.20 -3.33 -14.40
C ALA A 154 0.21 -1.91 -14.83
N VAL A 155 1.41 -1.73 -15.40
CA VAL A 155 1.85 -0.43 -15.92
C VAL A 155 0.93 0.03 -17.04
N VAL A 156 0.61 -0.84 -18.00
CA VAL A 156 -0.30 -0.51 -19.10
C VAL A 156 -1.70 -0.24 -18.57
N ALA A 157 -2.30 -1.14 -17.80
CA ALA A 157 -3.69 -1.01 -17.37
C ALA A 157 -3.92 0.12 -16.34
N TRP A 158 -2.96 0.34 -15.43
CA TRP A 158 -3.15 1.24 -14.30
C TRP A 158 -2.51 2.62 -14.49
N ILE A 159 -1.57 2.75 -15.41
CA ILE A 159 -0.88 4.01 -15.69
C ILE A 159 -1.11 4.42 -17.15
N GLY A 160 -0.78 3.55 -18.10
CA GLY A 160 -0.85 3.82 -19.53
C GLY A 160 -2.28 4.12 -20.01
N GLU A 161 -3.18 3.15 -19.89
CA GLU A 161 -4.59 3.30 -20.27
C GLU A 161 -5.23 4.56 -19.68
N PRO A 162 -5.17 4.85 -18.37
CA PRO A 162 -5.81 6.04 -17.83
C PRO A 162 -5.10 7.36 -18.20
N LEU A 163 -3.77 7.42 -18.27
CA LEU A 163 -3.03 8.68 -18.41
C LEU A 163 -2.50 8.99 -19.81
N ALA A 164 -2.36 8.00 -20.71
CA ALA A 164 -1.81 8.20 -22.07
C ALA A 164 -2.77 8.93 -23.03
N ASN A 165 -3.77 9.66 -22.52
CA ASN A 165 -4.68 10.47 -23.32
C ASN A 165 -5.04 11.76 -22.60
N VAL A 166 -4.83 12.90 -23.27
CA VAL A 166 -5.04 14.24 -22.71
C VAL A 166 -6.46 14.48 -22.21
N VAL A 167 -7.48 13.90 -22.87
CA VAL A 167 -8.88 14.05 -22.46
C VAL A 167 -9.11 13.36 -21.12
N ARG A 168 -8.60 12.14 -20.94
CA ARG A 168 -8.73 11.38 -19.69
C ARG A 168 -8.03 12.09 -18.53
N VAL A 169 -6.83 12.62 -18.75
CA VAL A 169 -6.13 13.43 -17.75
C VAL A 169 -6.93 14.68 -17.37
N LYS A 170 -7.51 15.40 -18.35
CA LYS A 170 -8.38 16.56 -18.08
C LYS A 170 -9.61 16.19 -17.26
N ILE A 171 -10.27 15.07 -17.58
CA ILE A 171 -11.42 14.56 -16.82
C ILE A 171 -11.00 14.27 -15.37
N LEU A 172 -9.92 13.50 -15.16
CA LEU A 172 -9.45 13.15 -13.82
C LEU A 172 -9.09 14.40 -13.00
N LYS A 173 -8.36 15.36 -13.59
CA LYS A 173 -8.04 16.64 -12.94
C LYS A 173 -9.29 17.40 -12.52
N SER A 174 -10.30 17.43 -13.39
CA SER A 174 -11.55 18.11 -13.10
C SER A 174 -12.38 17.41 -12.01
N LEU A 175 -12.31 16.09 -11.94
CA LEU A 175 -13.01 15.28 -10.92
C LEU A 175 -12.28 15.23 -9.58
N ALA A 176 -10.99 15.60 -9.55
CA ALA A 176 -10.21 15.74 -8.33
C ALA A 176 -10.74 16.83 -7.40
N SER A 177 -11.32 17.89 -7.97
CA SER A 177 -11.95 18.98 -7.22
C SER A 177 -13.35 18.63 -6.73
N GLU A 178 -14.21 18.10 -7.62
CA GLU A 178 -15.60 17.80 -7.31
C GLU A 178 -16.21 16.80 -8.32
N PRO A 179 -17.26 16.05 -7.95
CA PRO A 179 -18.03 15.23 -8.89
C PRO A 179 -18.66 16.07 -10.01
N LYS A 180 -18.79 15.49 -11.22
CA LYS A 180 -19.38 16.19 -12.39
C LYS A 180 -20.33 15.32 -13.18
N ALA A 181 -21.40 15.95 -13.68
CA ALA A 181 -22.33 15.32 -14.60
C ALA A 181 -21.71 15.12 -15.98
N PHE A 182 -22.29 14.21 -16.77
CA PHE A 182 -21.87 13.95 -18.16
C PHE A 182 -21.86 15.24 -19.01
N VAL A 183 -22.86 16.11 -18.82
CA VAL A 183 -22.98 17.38 -19.58
C VAL A 183 -21.82 18.32 -19.28
N ASP A 184 -21.34 18.37 -18.04
CA ASP A 184 -20.22 19.24 -17.67
C ASP A 184 -18.90 18.70 -18.19
N LEU A 185 -18.71 17.39 -18.15
CA LEU A 185 -17.56 16.73 -18.77
C LEU A 185 -17.57 16.86 -20.30
N SER A 186 -18.75 16.85 -20.92
CA SER A 186 -18.93 17.13 -22.35
C SER A 186 -18.51 18.55 -22.71
N LYS A 187 -18.91 19.56 -21.92
CA LYS A 187 -18.47 20.95 -22.09
C LYS A 187 -16.96 21.10 -21.88
N LEU A 188 -16.41 20.48 -20.84
CA LEU A 188 -14.99 20.54 -20.49
C LEU A 188 -14.09 19.96 -21.60
N THR A 189 -14.52 18.85 -22.20
CA THR A 189 -13.71 18.09 -23.16
C THR A 189 -14.00 18.43 -24.61
N GLY A 190 -15.16 19.04 -24.89
CA GLY A 190 -15.67 19.23 -26.25
C GLY A 190 -16.23 17.95 -26.90
N LEU A 191 -16.21 16.81 -26.18
CA LEU A 191 -16.68 15.53 -26.71
C LEU A 191 -18.16 15.33 -26.42
N ARG A 192 -18.86 14.64 -27.34
CA ARG A 192 -20.30 14.35 -27.25
C ARG A 192 -20.58 12.86 -27.45
N GLY A 193 -21.69 12.40 -26.88
CA GLY A 193 -22.22 11.05 -27.08
C GLY A 193 -21.19 9.95 -26.81
N GLY A 194 -21.09 9.00 -27.73
CA GLY A 194 -20.20 7.83 -27.61
C GLY A 194 -18.72 8.18 -27.43
N ASN A 195 -18.23 9.30 -27.98
CA ASN A 195 -16.82 9.68 -27.85
C ASN A 195 -16.43 10.00 -26.41
N LEU A 196 -17.29 10.72 -25.68
CA LEU A 196 -17.05 10.97 -24.25
C LEU A 196 -17.25 9.70 -23.44
N LEU A 197 -18.30 8.92 -23.76
CA LEU A 197 -18.62 7.69 -23.05
C LEU A 197 -17.45 6.70 -23.10
N PHE A 198 -16.80 6.54 -24.26
CA PHE A 198 -15.61 5.71 -24.42
C PHE A 198 -14.50 6.05 -23.42
N HIS A 199 -14.21 7.34 -23.21
CA HIS A 199 -13.20 7.76 -22.23
C HIS A 199 -13.63 7.47 -20.79
N LEU A 200 -14.91 7.70 -20.47
CA LEU A 200 -15.46 7.45 -19.14
C LEU A 200 -15.50 5.96 -18.81
N GLU A 201 -15.83 5.11 -19.79
CA GLU A 201 -15.78 3.65 -19.66
C GLU A 201 -14.36 3.16 -19.41
N LYS A 202 -13.35 3.67 -20.14
CA LYS A 202 -11.94 3.34 -19.88
C LYS A 202 -11.47 3.76 -18.49
N LEU A 203 -11.86 4.95 -18.03
CA LEU A 203 -11.54 5.42 -16.68
C LEU A 203 -12.29 4.64 -15.58
N THR A 204 -13.50 4.15 -15.88
CA THR A 204 -14.29 3.33 -14.96
C THR A 204 -13.72 1.91 -14.88
N ALA A 205 -13.38 1.31 -16.03
CA ALA A 205 -12.79 -0.03 -16.11
C ALA A 205 -11.42 -0.12 -15.41
N SER A 206 -10.62 0.95 -15.47
CA SER A 206 -9.36 1.06 -14.72
C SER A 206 -9.55 1.44 -13.24
N GLY A 207 -10.78 1.67 -12.79
CA GLY A 207 -11.09 2.01 -11.40
C GLY A 207 -10.68 3.43 -10.99
N MET A 208 -10.42 4.32 -11.93
CA MET A 208 -10.01 5.71 -11.66
C MET A 208 -11.19 6.61 -11.30
N ILE A 209 -12.36 6.31 -11.85
CA ILE A 209 -13.61 7.01 -11.55
C ILE A 209 -14.72 6.01 -11.25
N LEU A 210 -15.76 6.48 -10.58
CA LEU A 210 -17.01 5.75 -10.39
C LEU A 210 -18.19 6.65 -10.75
N GLN A 211 -19.30 6.04 -11.15
CA GLN A 211 -20.56 6.75 -11.38
C GLN A 211 -21.43 6.62 -10.12
N LYS A 212 -21.86 7.76 -9.55
CA LYS A 212 -22.69 7.83 -8.34
C LYS A 212 -24.17 7.96 -8.67
N GLY A 213 -24.97 6.99 -8.19
CA GLY A 213 -26.40 7.12 -7.90
C GLY A 213 -27.31 7.62 -9.03
N GLU A 214 -28.54 8.01 -8.66
CA GLU A 214 -29.63 8.37 -9.60
C GLU A 214 -29.28 9.51 -10.57
N ARG A 215 -28.38 10.42 -10.16
CA ARG A 215 -27.95 11.57 -10.99
C ARG A 215 -26.88 11.23 -12.03
N LYS A 216 -26.30 10.02 -11.98
CA LYS A 216 -25.28 9.55 -12.92
C LYS A 216 -24.01 10.43 -12.99
N ASP A 217 -23.70 11.12 -11.90
CA ASP A 217 -22.50 11.94 -11.78
C ASP A 217 -21.25 11.08 -11.67
N TYR A 218 -20.14 11.53 -12.23
CA TYR A 218 -18.85 10.87 -12.12
C TYR A 218 -18.04 11.47 -10.98
N ALA A 219 -17.35 10.63 -10.22
CA ALA A 219 -16.46 11.04 -9.15
C ALA A 219 -15.13 10.27 -9.24
N ILE A 220 -14.03 10.93 -8.88
CA ILE A 220 -12.72 10.27 -8.82
C ILE A 220 -12.65 9.33 -7.60
N THR A 221 -11.98 8.19 -7.77
CA THR A 221 -11.70 7.25 -6.67
C THR A 221 -10.44 7.67 -5.89
N SER A 222 -10.13 7.00 -4.78
CA SER A 222 -8.82 7.15 -4.10
C SER A 222 -7.68 6.82 -5.05
N ARG A 223 -7.79 5.71 -5.77
CA ARG A 223 -6.85 5.25 -6.79
C ARG A 223 -6.60 6.29 -7.88
N GLY A 224 -7.65 6.89 -8.42
CA GLY A 224 -7.53 7.96 -9.42
C GLY A 224 -6.78 9.19 -8.90
N ARG A 225 -7.01 9.57 -7.63
CA ARG A 225 -6.28 10.67 -6.98
C ARG A 225 -4.81 10.34 -6.75
N GLU A 226 -4.51 9.14 -6.23
CA GLU A 226 -3.13 8.70 -5.99
C GLU A 226 -2.32 8.65 -7.29
N LEU A 227 -2.92 8.12 -8.37
CA LEU A 227 -2.27 8.08 -9.67
C LEU A 227 -1.97 9.48 -10.22
N LEU A 228 -2.92 10.42 -10.12
CA LEU A 228 -2.67 11.81 -10.53
C LEU A 228 -1.57 12.49 -9.70
N HIS A 229 -1.55 12.25 -8.39
CA HIS A 229 -0.52 12.78 -7.50
C HIS A 229 0.86 12.20 -7.84
N ALA A 230 0.94 10.89 -8.07
CA ALA A 230 2.16 10.21 -8.50
C ALA A 230 2.66 10.76 -9.84
N ALA A 231 1.77 10.99 -10.80
CA ALA A 231 2.11 11.59 -12.08
C ALA A 231 2.66 13.03 -11.93
N ALA A 232 2.05 13.86 -11.08
CA ALA A 232 2.57 15.21 -10.79
C ALA A 232 3.96 15.16 -10.17
N THR A 233 4.17 14.28 -9.17
CA THR A 233 5.48 14.07 -8.54
C THR A 233 6.52 13.58 -9.55
N LEU A 234 6.13 12.71 -10.48
CA LEU A 234 7.04 12.18 -11.50
C LEU A 234 7.46 13.28 -12.48
N ILE A 235 6.52 14.11 -12.94
CA ILE A 235 6.81 15.26 -13.82
C ILE A 235 7.83 16.19 -13.18
N GLU A 236 7.70 16.50 -11.88
CA GLU A 236 8.68 17.33 -11.14
C GLU A 236 10.07 16.70 -11.03
N LYS A 237 10.17 15.37 -11.09
CA LYS A 237 11.44 14.65 -10.98
C LYS A 237 12.15 14.48 -12.32
N ILE A 238 11.40 14.41 -13.43
CA ILE A 238 11.96 14.13 -14.76
C ILE A 238 12.02 15.36 -15.67
N GLY A 239 11.26 16.41 -15.36
CA GLY A 239 11.25 17.70 -16.08
C GLY A 239 12.05 18.75 -15.36
#